data_AF-A0A3B8SLS9-F1
#
_entry.id   AF-A0A3B8SLS9-F1
#
_cell.length_a   1.000
_cell.length_b   1.000
_cell.length_c   1.000
_cell.angle_alpha   90.00
_cell.angle_beta   90.00
_cell.angle_gamma   90.00
#
_symmetry.space_group_name_H-M   'P 1'
#
loop_
_entity.id
_entity.type
_entity.pdbx_description
1 polymer ?
#
loop_
_entity_poly.entity_id
_entity_poly.type
_entity_poly.pdbx_seq_one_letter_code
_entity_poly.pdbx_strand_id
1 'polypeptide(L)'
;LINFTPDTIFEKLVNGLNKIDYNIILMINDIEYTPYKTNTGETIDNNHFTLTMNDQNTVMIDTTNIKNLNLYNTIIASPDMDKEKGVIYLDTINDERIYFKSYTTIAEEAAAAANKEKPESNTN
;
A
#
# COMPACT_ATOMS: atom_id res chain seq x y z
N LEU A 1 5.22 7.84 11.66
CA LEU A 1 3.76 8.08 11.53
C LEU A 1 3.56 9.55 11.22
N ILE A 2 2.98 9.87 10.06
CA ILE A 2 3.02 11.23 9.51
C ILE A 2 1.69 11.98 9.55
N ASN A 3 0.60 11.33 9.95
CA ASN A 3 -0.73 11.93 10.04
C ASN A 3 -1.49 11.49 11.30
N PHE A 4 -2.67 12.07 11.51
CA PHE A 4 -3.53 11.75 12.65
C PHE A 4 -4.10 10.33 12.52
N THR A 5 -3.95 9.54 13.58
CA THR A 5 -4.50 8.19 13.70
C THR A 5 -5.29 8.10 15.00
N PRO A 6 -6.55 7.61 14.99
CA PRO A 6 -7.31 7.38 16.22
C PRO A 6 -6.58 6.42 17.16
N ASP A 7 -6.60 6.71 18.48
CA ASP A 7 -5.83 5.96 19.49
C ASP A 7 -6.04 4.45 19.42
N THR A 8 -7.29 3.99 19.25
CA THR A 8 -7.62 2.56 19.15
C THR A 8 -7.02 1.90 17.91
N ILE A 9 -6.84 2.65 16.83
CA ILE A 9 -6.22 2.16 15.60
C ILE A 9 -4.69 2.21 15.70
N PHE A 10 -4.16 3.24 16.34
CA PHE A 10 -2.74 3.34 16.67
C PHE A 10 -2.28 2.17 17.56
N GLU A 11 -3.05 1.83 18.59
CA GLU A 11 -2.74 0.69 19.46
C GLU A 11 -2.72 -0.64 18.70
N LYS A 12 -3.68 -0.86 17.80
CA LYS A 12 -3.69 -2.04 16.92
C LYS A 12 -2.45 -2.09 16.02
N LEU A 13 -2.07 -0.96 15.42
CA LEU A 13 -0.86 -0.87 14.61
C LEU A 13 0.38 -1.27 15.42
N VAL A 14 0.59 -0.66 16.60
CA VAL A 14 1.74 -0.96 17.47
C VAL A 14 1.77 -2.44 17.86
N ASN A 15 0.63 -3.00 18.28
CA ASN A 15 0.53 -4.42 18.62
C ASN A 15 0.79 -5.34 17.44
N GLY A 16 0.47 -4.90 16.23
CA GLY A 16 0.79 -5.58 14.99
C GLY A 16 2.28 -5.55 14.66
N LEU A 17 2.90 -4.36 14.70
CA LEU A 17 4.31 -4.14 14.43
C LEU A 17 5.23 -4.89 15.41
N ASN A 18 4.80 -5.09 16.66
CA ASN A 18 5.51 -5.91 17.64
C ASN A 18 5.69 -7.39 17.22
N LYS A 19 4.98 -7.84 16.18
CA LYS A 19 5.07 -9.21 15.64
C LYS A 19 5.93 -9.30 14.36
N ILE A 20 6.51 -8.17 13.94
CA ILE A 20 7.26 -8.06 12.69
C ILE A 20 8.76 -8.13 12.99
N ASP A 21 9.51 -8.75 12.09
CA ASP A 21 10.97 -8.74 12.13
C ASP A 21 11.47 -7.30 12.23
N TYR A 22 12.28 -7.04 13.25
CA TYR A 22 12.83 -5.72 13.53
C TYR A 22 13.61 -5.14 12.35
N ASN A 23 14.28 -5.98 11.54
CA ASN A 23 14.99 -5.51 10.37
C ASN A 23 14.04 -4.94 9.31
N ILE A 24 12.83 -5.48 9.17
CA ILE A 24 11.81 -4.96 8.26
C ILE A 24 11.26 -3.64 8.80
N ILE A 25 11.09 -3.51 10.12
CA ILE A 25 10.70 -2.24 10.75
C ILE A 25 11.72 -1.13 10.47
N LEU A 26 13.01 -1.44 10.54
CA LEU A 26 14.09 -0.49 10.22
C LEU A 26 14.09 -0.03 8.75
N MET A 27 13.39 -0.74 7.86
CA MET A 27 13.26 -0.36 6.46
C MET A 27 12.11 0.63 6.22
N ILE A 28 11.25 0.88 7.20
CA ILE A 28 10.11 1.80 7.05
C ILE A 28 10.60 3.23 7.28
N ASN A 29 10.47 4.08 6.26
CA ASN A 29 10.70 5.52 6.40
C ASN A 29 9.49 6.20 7.05
N ASP A 30 8.32 5.98 6.45
CA ASP A 30 7.09 6.64 6.84
C ASP A 30 5.94 5.64 6.98
N ILE A 31 5.03 5.96 7.89
CA ILE A 31 3.76 5.26 8.09
C ILE A 31 2.68 6.31 8.00
N GLU A 32 1.69 6.08 7.15
CA GLU A 32 0.53 6.93 6.98
C GLU A 32 -0.73 6.13 7.26
N TYR A 33 -1.63 6.66 8.07
CA TYR A 33 -2.97 6.11 8.26
C TYR A 33 -3.85 6.45 7.06
N THR A 34 -4.27 5.43 6.30
CA THR A 34 -4.94 5.58 5.01
C THR A 34 -6.24 4.77 4.98
N PRO A 35 -7.25 5.14 5.80
CA PRO A 35 -8.51 4.41 5.86
C PRO A 35 -9.24 4.46 4.52
N TYR A 36 -9.91 3.37 4.16
CA TYR A 36 -10.78 3.33 2.99
C TYR A 36 -12.06 4.10 3.27
N LYS A 37 -12.37 5.05 2.39
CA LYS A 37 -13.53 5.93 2.48
C LYS A 37 -14.37 5.86 1.22
N THR A 38 -15.67 6.09 1.38
CA THR A 38 -16.59 6.34 0.27
C THR A 38 -16.26 7.69 -0.39
N ASN A 39 -16.84 7.91 -1.57
CA ASN A 39 -16.77 9.23 -2.25
C ASN A 39 -17.48 10.34 -1.47
N THR A 40 -18.32 10.00 -0.48
CA THR A 40 -18.98 10.95 0.44
C THR A 40 -18.18 11.19 1.72
N GLY A 41 -17.03 10.54 1.90
CA GLY A 41 -16.12 10.71 3.04
C GLY A 41 -16.40 9.79 4.23
N GLU A 42 -17.37 8.89 4.13
CA GLU A 42 -17.68 7.89 5.17
C GLU A 42 -16.60 6.79 5.18
N THR A 43 -16.18 6.37 6.38
CA THR A 43 -15.14 5.33 6.50
C THR A 43 -15.75 3.94 6.33
N ILE A 44 -15.24 3.19 5.34
CA ILE A 44 -15.64 1.81 5.03
C ILE A 44 -14.78 0.84 5.83
N ASP A 45 -13.46 1.08 5.85
CA ASP A 45 -12.50 0.32 6.64
C ASP A 45 -11.45 1.27 7.22
N ASN A 46 -11.26 1.19 8.54
CA ASN A 46 -10.37 2.05 9.30
C ASN A 46 -9.08 1.36 9.74
N ASN A 47 -8.73 0.20 9.16
CA ASN A 47 -7.57 -0.58 9.57
C ASN A 47 -6.37 -0.43 8.64
N HIS A 48 -6.48 0.35 7.57
CA HIS A 48 -5.47 0.45 6.51
C HIS A 48 -4.39 1.50 6.79
N PHE A 49 -3.16 1.15 6.41
CA PHE A 49 -2.00 2.03 6.46
C PHE A 49 -1.15 1.87 5.20
N THR A 50 -0.49 2.96 4.82
CA THR A 50 0.51 3.00 3.76
C THR A 50 1.89 3.15 4.39
N LEU A 51 2.83 2.29 4.01
CA LEU A 51 4.22 2.35 4.42
C LEU A 51 5.09 2.77 3.25
N THR A 52 5.92 3.79 3.42
CA THR A 52 6.98 4.11 2.47
C THR A 52 8.27 3.48 2.96
N MET A 53 8.89 2.63 2.14
CA MET A 53 10.09 1.88 2.49
C MET A 53 11.36 2.62 2.01
N ASN A 54 12.49 2.33 2.65
CA ASN A 54 13.78 2.94 2.34
C ASN A 54 14.38 2.52 0.99
N ASP A 55 13.81 1.51 0.35
CA ASP A 55 14.17 1.02 -0.98
C ASP A 55 13.26 1.58 -2.09
N GLN A 56 12.42 2.56 -1.76
CA GLN A 56 11.45 3.25 -2.62
C GLN A 56 10.19 2.45 -2.95
N ASN A 57 10.01 1.25 -2.40
CA ASN A 57 8.72 0.57 -2.47
C ASN A 57 7.69 1.18 -1.52
N THR A 58 6.42 1.05 -1.89
CA THR A 58 5.27 1.35 -1.02
C THR A 58 4.60 0.04 -0.63
N VAL A 59 4.15 -0.07 0.61
CA VAL A 59 3.43 -1.25 1.11
C VAL A 59 2.08 -0.82 1.67
N MET A 60 1.01 -1.42 1.16
CA MET A 60 -0.33 -1.31 1.74
C MET A 60 -0.52 -2.43 2.76
N ILE A 61 -0.85 -2.08 3.99
CA ILE A 61 -1.12 -3.04 5.07
C ILE A 61 -2.47 -2.74 5.72
N ASP A 62 -3.00 -3.71 6.45
CA ASP A 62 -4.06 -3.50 7.41
C ASP A 62 -3.67 -4.10 8.78
N THR A 63 -4.29 -3.62 9.87
CA THR A 63 -3.96 -4.10 11.23
C THR A 63 -4.33 -5.56 11.51
N THR A 64 -5.22 -6.16 10.70
CA THR A 64 -5.63 -7.58 10.79
C THR A 64 -4.57 -8.49 10.19
N ASN A 65 -4.02 -8.11 9.03
CA ASN A 65 -3.10 -8.91 8.22
C ASN A 65 -1.63 -8.45 8.30
N ILE A 66 -1.32 -7.49 9.18
CA ILE A 66 0.02 -6.89 9.32
C ILE A 66 1.18 -7.88 9.43
N LYS A 67 0.94 -9.10 9.96
CA LYS A 67 1.91 -10.20 10.00
C LYS A 67 2.52 -10.53 8.62
N ASN A 68 1.79 -10.27 7.53
CA ASN A 68 2.22 -10.48 6.16
C ASN A 68 3.41 -9.59 5.79
N LEU A 69 3.65 -8.51 6.53
CA LEU A 69 4.84 -7.67 6.37
C LEU A 69 6.14 -8.46 6.59
N ASN A 70 6.13 -9.57 7.33
CA ASN A 70 7.28 -10.48 7.43
C ASN A 70 7.67 -11.15 6.10
N LEU A 71 6.81 -11.13 5.07
CA LEU A 71 7.12 -11.62 3.74
C LEU A 71 7.92 -10.61 2.90
N TYR A 72 8.05 -9.37 3.35
CA TYR A 72 8.59 -8.27 2.56
C TYR A 72 9.97 -8.57 1.97
N ASN A 73 10.92 -9.05 2.78
CA ASN A 73 12.27 -9.42 2.30
C ASN A 73 12.24 -10.51 1.22
N THR A 74 11.34 -11.49 1.36
CA THR A 74 11.16 -12.57 0.36
C THR A 74 10.58 -12.00 -0.95
N ILE A 75 9.64 -11.07 -0.84
CA ILE A 75 8.95 -10.44 -1.97
C ILE A 75 9.94 -9.60 -2.79
N ILE A 76 10.67 -8.69 -2.15
CA ILE A 76 11.62 -7.80 -2.85
C ILE A 76 12.84 -8.54 -3.41
N ALA A 77 13.16 -9.73 -2.90
CA ALA A 77 14.20 -10.60 -3.45
C ALA A 77 13.75 -11.35 -4.73
N SER A 78 12.47 -11.26 -5.11
CA SER A 78 11.99 -11.90 -6.34
C SER A 78 12.55 -11.20 -7.59
N PRO A 79 12.91 -11.96 -8.66
CA PRO A 79 13.55 -11.40 -9.85
C PRO A 79 12.76 -10.29 -10.55
N ASP A 80 11.43 -10.30 -10.41
CA ASP A 80 10.52 -9.34 -11.04
C ASP A 80 10.50 -7.99 -10.28
N MET A 81 10.85 -7.99 -8.99
CA MET A 81 10.80 -6.79 -8.12
C MET A 81 12.16 -6.14 -7.88
N ASP A 82 13.24 -6.84 -8.23
CA ASP A 82 14.59 -6.27 -8.21
C ASP A 82 14.75 -5.14 -9.26
N LYS A 83 14.00 -5.24 -10.37
CA LYS A 83 14.09 -4.28 -11.49
C LYS A 83 13.08 -3.14 -11.43
N GLU A 84 11.93 -3.35 -10.79
CA GLU A 84 10.86 -2.37 -10.75
C GLU A 84 10.37 -2.12 -9.32
N LYS A 85 10.27 -0.83 -8.96
CA LYS A 85 9.68 -0.40 -7.70
C LYS A 85 8.18 -0.16 -7.88
N GLY A 86 7.43 -0.35 -6.81
CA GLY A 86 5.98 -0.21 -6.88
C GLY A 86 5.27 -0.34 -5.55
N VAL A 87 4.00 -0.71 -5.66
CA VAL A 87 3.10 -0.91 -4.52
C VAL A 87 2.91 -2.41 -4.29
N ILE A 88 3.20 -2.84 -3.07
CA ILE A 88 2.98 -4.21 -2.57
C ILE A 88 1.75 -4.18 -1.69
N TYR A 89 0.76 -5.00 -2.02
CA TYR A 89 -0.52 -5.03 -1.31
C TYR A 89 -0.54 -6.25 -0.39
N LEU A 90 -0.32 -6.01 0.91
CA LEU A 90 -0.30 -7.04 1.96
C LEU A 90 -1.59 -7.07 2.78
N ASP A 91 -2.49 -6.09 2.56
CA ASP A 91 -3.82 -5.96 3.14
C ASP A 91 -4.89 -6.83 2.46
N THR A 92 -4.58 -7.35 1.27
CA THR A 92 -5.50 -8.14 0.44
C THR A 92 -5.04 -9.57 0.20
N ILE A 93 -3.93 -9.99 0.84
CA ILE A 93 -3.38 -11.34 0.68
C ILE A 93 -4.37 -12.38 1.20
N ASN A 94 -4.90 -13.17 0.27
CA ASN A 94 -5.32 -14.54 0.53
C ASN A 94 -4.09 -15.46 0.31
N ASP A 95 -4.09 -16.65 0.92
CA ASP A 95 -2.92 -17.54 1.14
C ASP A 95 -2.07 -17.91 -0.12
N GLU A 96 -2.38 -17.41 -1.32
CA GLU A 96 -1.73 -17.85 -2.56
C GLU A 96 -1.28 -16.73 -3.51
N ARG A 97 -1.61 -15.44 -3.28
CA ARG A 97 -1.26 -14.37 -4.24
C ARG A 97 -0.79 -13.09 -3.56
N ILE A 98 0.49 -12.77 -3.76
CA ILE A 98 1.03 -11.43 -3.53
C ILE A 98 0.57 -10.55 -4.70
N TYR A 99 -0.13 -9.46 -4.39
CA TYR A 99 -0.49 -8.48 -5.39
C TYR A 99 0.56 -7.37 -5.40
N PHE A 100 1.18 -7.15 -6.56
CA PHE A 100 2.18 -6.12 -6.80
C PHE A 100 1.82 -5.35 -8.07
N LYS A 101 2.06 -4.04 -8.04
CA LYS A 101 1.92 -3.18 -9.21
C LYS A 101 3.06 -2.18 -9.26
N SER A 102 3.81 -2.18 -10.36
CA SER A 102 4.91 -1.23 -10.52
C SER A 102 4.39 0.19 -10.72
N TYR A 103 5.20 1.18 -10.34
CA TYR A 103 4.82 2.58 -10.55
C TYR A 103 4.67 2.91 -12.04
N THR A 104 5.43 2.26 -12.92
CA THR A 104 5.28 2.38 -14.37
C THR A 104 3.87 1.97 -14.80
N THR A 105 3.41 0.78 -14.41
CA THR A 105 2.07 0.30 -14.73
C THR A 105 0.98 1.22 -14.15
N ILE A 106 1.16 1.71 -12.92
CA ILE A 106 0.22 2.68 -12.31
C ILE A 106 0.12 3.96 -13.15
N ALA A 107 1.26 4.50 -13.59
CA ALA A 107 1.31 5.73 -14.39
C ALA A 107 0.67 5.54 -15.78
N GLU A 108 0.92 4.41 -16.44
CA GLU A 108 0.34 4.08 -17.75
C GLU A 108 -1.18 3.95 -17.68
N GLU A 109 -1.71 3.27 -16.67
CA GLU A 109 -3.15 3.13 -16.47
C GLU A 109 -3.83 4.47 -16.15
N ALA A 110 -3.20 5.32 -15.33
CA ALA A 110 -3.70 6.65 -15.04
C ALA A 110 -3.75 7.54 -16.29
N ALA A 111 -2.71 7.47 -17.13
CA ALA A 111 -2.69 8.17 -18.42
C ALA A 111 -3.76 7.66 -19.40
N ALA A 112 -3.97 6.34 -19.44
CA ALA A 112 -5.01 5.73 -20.27
C ALA A 112 -6.43 6.12 -19.81
N ALA A 113 -6.67 6.20 -18.49
CA ALA A 113 -7.95 6.64 -17.93
C ALA A 113 -8.24 8.11 -18.27
N ALA A 114 -7.25 9.01 -18.08
CA ALA A 114 -7.40 10.44 -18.40
C ALA A 114 -7.69 10.72 -19.88
N ASN A 115 -7.17 9.88 -20.79
CA ASN A 115 -7.44 10.00 -22.23
C ASN A 115 -8.84 9.53 -22.64
N LYS A 116 -9.49 8.66 -21.87
CA LYS A 116 -10.87 8.22 -22.12
C LYS A 116 -11.92 9.24 -21.67
N GLU A 117 -11.55 10.19 -20.80
CA GLU A 117 -12.44 11.22 -20.26
C GLU A 117 -12.39 12.55 -21.05
N LYS A 118 -11.51 12.69 -22.05
CA LYS A 118 -11.60 13.82 -22.99
C LYS A 118 -12.76 13.56 -23.94
N PRO A 119 -13.86 14.34 -23.91
CA PRO A 119 -14.88 14.22 -24.93
C PRO A 119 -14.25 14.58 -26.27
N GLU A 120 -14.39 13.69 -27.25
CA GLU A 120 -14.16 14.02 -28.65
C GLU A 120 -14.97 15.29 -28.94
N SER A 121 -14.29 16.42 -29.14
CA SER A 121 -14.93 17.63 -29.60
C SER A 121 -15.44 17.32 -31.01
N ASN A 122 -16.74 17.03 -31.12
CA ASN A 122 -17.43 16.95 -32.40
C ASN A 122 -17.13 18.23 -33.20
N THR A 123 -16.24 18.10 -34.19
CA THR A 123 -16.16 19.03 -35.31
C THR A 123 -17.44 18.91 -36.10
N ASN A 124 -18.30 19.92 -36.00
CA ASN A 124 -19.29 20.25 -37.02
C ASN A 124 -18.61 20.94 -38.19
#